data_AF-A0A1J5BRS2-F1
#
_entry.id   AF-A0A1J5BRS2-F1
#
_cell.length_a   1.000
_cell.length_b   1.000
_cell.length_c   1.000
_cell.angle_alpha   90.00
_cell.angle_beta   90.00
_cell.angle_gamma   90.00
#
_symmetry.space_group_name_H-M   'P 1'
#
loop_
_entity.id
_entity.type
_entity.pdbx_description
1 polymer ?
#
loop_
_entity_poly.entity_id
_entity_poly.type
_entity_poly.pdbx_seq_one_letter_code
_entity_poly.pdbx_strand_id
1 'polypeptide(L)'
;MRDLEARFTFASLLITIGLTFIFNNVFIINSFLWTFIALFLVFTGTYNTVKAAFNFGKASVGFSIGALLTGIVVLLFEFSVIQYSLSLLLVGIFSSLAVGYIISGVFFYRSVREVISGIILAIIASIFFLPSIFNIPGTFFDFARTYWLGIILITVGLLVFLPRRGGKSE
;
A
#
# COMPACT_ATOMS: atom_id res chain seq x y z
N MET A 1 -1.04 -9.74 -25.11
CA MET A 1 -1.22 -9.29 -23.71
C MET A 1 -0.41 -8.03 -23.39
N ARG A 2 0.89 -7.95 -23.72
CA ARG A 2 1.74 -6.75 -23.49
C ARG A 2 1.17 -5.43 -24.04
N ASP A 3 0.64 -5.44 -25.28
CA ASP A 3 0.05 -4.22 -25.85
C ASP A 3 -1.20 -3.74 -25.10
N LEU A 4 -1.98 -4.66 -24.53
CA LEU A 4 -3.21 -4.35 -23.81
C LEU A 4 -2.91 -3.76 -22.43
N GLU A 5 -1.83 -4.24 -21.78
CA GLU A 5 -1.29 -3.68 -20.53
C GLU A 5 -0.72 -2.27 -20.74
N ALA A 6 0.04 -2.07 -21.84
CA ALA A 6 0.60 -0.76 -22.17
C ALA A 6 -0.51 0.27 -22.45
N ARG A 7 -1.53 -0.11 -23.23
CA ARG A 7 -2.71 0.73 -23.49
C ARG A 7 -3.47 1.07 -22.21
N PHE A 8 -3.69 0.11 -21.33
CA PHE A 8 -4.37 0.36 -20.06
C PHE A 8 -3.57 1.30 -19.14
N THR A 9 -2.25 1.10 -19.05
CA THR A 9 -1.38 1.96 -18.25
C THR A 9 -1.39 3.39 -18.78
N PHE A 10 -1.27 3.56 -20.09
CA PHE A 10 -1.31 4.87 -20.73
C PHE A 10 -2.68 5.55 -20.54
N ALA A 11 -3.78 4.83 -20.74
CA ALA A 11 -5.13 5.34 -20.51
C ALA A 11 -5.33 5.74 -19.04
N SER A 12 -4.87 4.92 -18.09
CA SER A 12 -4.92 5.22 -16.66
C SER A 12 -4.14 6.49 -16.34
N LEU A 13 -2.96 6.66 -16.94
CA LEU A 13 -2.12 7.84 -16.76
C LEU A 13 -2.82 9.11 -17.28
N LEU A 14 -3.42 9.06 -18.47
CA LEU A 14 -4.18 10.20 -19.01
C LEU A 14 -5.42 10.53 -18.17
N ILE A 15 -6.19 9.52 -17.78
CA ILE A 15 -7.40 9.69 -16.96
C ILE A 15 -7.03 10.29 -15.60
N THR A 16 -5.98 9.77 -14.96
CA THR A 16 -5.54 10.25 -13.64
C THR A 16 -5.02 11.68 -13.69
N ILE A 17 -4.26 12.06 -14.73
CA ILE A 17 -3.89 13.47 -14.95
C ILE A 17 -5.13 14.35 -15.11
N GLY A 18 -6.06 13.94 -15.98
CA GLY A 18 -7.28 14.71 -16.25
C GLY A 18 -8.16 14.89 -15.00
N LEU A 19 -8.39 13.81 -14.24
CA LEU A 19 -9.13 13.85 -12.99
C LEU A 19 -8.44 14.70 -11.93
N THR A 20 -7.11 14.58 -11.78
CA THR A 20 -6.35 15.40 -10.83
C THR A 20 -6.48 16.88 -11.19
N PHE A 21 -6.39 17.23 -12.48
CA PHE A 21 -6.59 18.59 -12.94
C PHE A 21 -8.00 19.10 -12.63
N ILE A 22 -9.04 18.30 -12.89
CA ILE A 22 -10.42 18.66 -12.54
C ILE A 22 -10.53 18.87 -11.02
N PHE A 23 -10.04 17.93 -10.22
CA PHE A 23 -10.10 18.04 -8.77
C PHE A 23 -9.35 19.25 -8.22
N ASN A 24 -8.20 19.60 -8.80
CA ASN A 24 -7.44 20.79 -8.41
C ASN A 24 -8.19 22.11 -8.67
N ASN A 25 -9.08 22.12 -9.66
CA ASN A 25 -9.86 23.31 -10.02
C ASN A 25 -11.26 23.35 -9.36
N VAL A 26 -11.81 22.19 -8.98
CA VAL A 26 -13.16 22.08 -8.40
C VAL A 26 -13.14 21.91 -6.88
N PHE A 27 -12.11 21.26 -6.34
CA PHE A 27 -11.96 20.96 -4.91
C PHE A 27 -10.68 21.57 -4.35
N ILE A 28 -10.66 21.74 -3.02
CA ILE A 28 -9.44 22.04 -2.28
C ILE A 28 -8.71 20.72 -2.05
N ILE A 29 -7.98 20.24 -3.05
CA ILE A 29 -7.00 19.15 -2.85
C ILE A 29 -5.73 19.74 -2.24
N ASN A 30 -5.10 19.02 -1.31
CA ASN A 30 -3.89 19.50 -0.64
C ASN A 30 -2.66 19.50 -1.57
N SER A 31 -2.57 18.54 -2.49
CA SER A 31 -1.46 18.37 -3.42
C SER A 31 -1.86 17.68 -4.71
N PHE A 32 -1.57 18.35 -5.83
CA PHE A 32 -1.75 17.81 -7.18
C PHE A 32 -0.98 16.48 -7.36
N LEU A 33 0.30 16.46 -6.97
CA LEU A 33 1.16 15.28 -7.18
C LEU A 33 0.65 14.06 -6.42
N TRP A 34 0.32 14.21 -5.14
CA TRP A 34 -0.15 13.10 -4.32
C TRP A 34 -1.53 12.62 -4.74
N THR A 35 -2.43 13.52 -5.14
CA THR A 35 -3.73 13.16 -5.70
C THR A 35 -3.57 12.36 -7.01
N PHE A 36 -2.66 12.78 -7.89
CA PHE A 36 -2.33 12.05 -9.11
C PHE A 36 -1.81 10.64 -8.82
N ILE A 37 -0.80 10.51 -7.95
CA ILE A 37 -0.23 9.22 -7.55
C ILE A 37 -1.31 8.33 -6.95
N ALA A 38 -2.16 8.88 -6.09
CA ALA A 38 -3.21 8.15 -5.41
C ALA A 38 -4.26 7.60 -6.39
N LEU A 39 -4.76 8.44 -7.31
CA LEU A 39 -5.67 7.99 -8.36
C LEU A 39 -5.00 6.93 -9.24
N PHE A 40 -3.74 7.12 -9.61
CA PHE A 40 -3.01 6.15 -10.43
C PHE A 40 -2.87 4.80 -9.75
N LEU A 41 -2.58 4.78 -8.45
CA LEU A 41 -2.55 3.57 -7.64
C LEU A 41 -3.93 2.89 -7.54
N VAL A 42 -5.02 3.66 -7.44
CA VAL A 42 -6.39 3.12 -7.45
C VAL A 42 -6.71 2.44 -8.79
N PHE A 43 -6.47 3.11 -9.93
CA PHE A 43 -6.78 2.55 -11.25
C PHE A 43 -5.93 1.31 -11.56
N THR A 44 -4.60 1.41 -11.37
CA THR A 44 -3.68 0.30 -11.64
C THR A 44 -3.87 -0.85 -10.66
N GLY A 45 -4.08 -0.56 -9.38
CA GLY A 45 -4.37 -1.54 -8.34
C GLY A 45 -5.68 -2.30 -8.62
N THR A 46 -6.74 -1.59 -9.05
CA THR A 46 -8.02 -2.20 -9.42
C THR A 46 -7.84 -3.17 -10.58
N TYR A 47 -7.24 -2.70 -11.67
CA TYR A 47 -7.02 -3.52 -12.86
C TYR A 47 -6.19 -4.77 -12.57
N ASN A 48 -5.08 -4.61 -11.85
CA ASN A 48 -4.21 -5.74 -11.51
C ASN A 48 -4.88 -6.74 -10.56
N THR A 49 -5.65 -6.25 -9.59
CA THR A 49 -6.42 -7.11 -8.67
C THR A 49 -7.48 -7.91 -9.42
N VAL A 50 -8.27 -7.23 -10.27
CA VAL A 50 -9.30 -7.86 -11.10
C VAL A 50 -8.67 -8.90 -12.03
N LYS A 51 -7.64 -8.51 -12.77
CA LYS A 51 -6.93 -9.41 -13.69
C LYS A 51 -6.35 -10.63 -12.97
N ALA A 52 -5.84 -10.46 -11.75
CA ALA A 52 -5.30 -11.56 -10.98
C ALA A 52 -6.39 -12.48 -10.40
N ALA A 53 -7.55 -11.93 -10.02
CA ALA A 53 -8.72 -12.71 -9.63
C ALA A 53 -9.22 -13.60 -10.77
N PHE A 54 -9.19 -13.10 -12.01
CA PHE A 54 -9.64 -13.86 -13.18
C PHE A 54 -8.58 -14.85 -13.73
N ASN A 55 -7.28 -14.63 -13.51
CA ASN A 55 -6.22 -15.42 -14.12
C ASN A 55 -5.43 -16.36 -13.18
N PHE A 56 -5.91 -16.62 -11.94
CA PHE A 56 -5.35 -17.59 -10.99
C PHE A 56 -3.82 -17.82 -11.09
N GLY A 57 -3.01 -16.80 -10.75
CA GLY A 57 -1.70 -17.07 -10.14
C GLY A 57 -0.41 -16.80 -10.92
N LYS A 58 -0.18 -15.60 -11.47
CA LYS A 58 1.19 -15.19 -11.88
C LYS A 58 1.68 -13.81 -11.42
N ALA A 59 0.82 -12.95 -10.88
CA ALA A 59 1.20 -11.62 -10.39
C ALA A 59 0.80 -11.45 -8.92
N SER A 60 1.65 -10.85 -8.07
CA SER A 60 1.39 -10.75 -6.62
C SER A 60 0.12 -9.94 -6.34
N VAL A 61 -0.97 -10.63 -6.06
CA VAL A 61 -2.29 -10.01 -5.80
C VAL A 61 -2.23 -9.12 -4.57
N GLY A 62 -1.48 -9.52 -3.53
CA GLY A 62 -1.36 -8.77 -2.29
C GLY A 62 -0.79 -7.36 -2.46
N PHE A 63 0.23 -7.19 -3.30
CA PHE A 63 0.75 -5.85 -3.63
C PHE A 63 -0.27 -5.02 -4.41
N SER A 64 -1.05 -5.63 -5.30
CA SER A 64 -2.04 -4.93 -6.12
C SER A 64 -3.22 -4.43 -5.28
N ILE A 65 -3.71 -5.27 -4.36
CA ILE A 65 -4.74 -4.90 -3.38
C ILE A 65 -4.20 -3.82 -2.44
N GLY A 66 -2.97 -4.00 -1.94
CA GLY A 66 -2.32 -3.04 -1.05
C GLY A 66 -2.10 -1.67 -1.72
N ALA A 67 -1.72 -1.65 -3.00
CA ALA A 67 -1.58 -0.42 -3.79
C ALA A 67 -2.93 0.30 -3.97
N LEU A 68 -4.00 -0.45 -4.27
CA LEU A 68 -5.35 0.10 -4.35
C LEU A 68 -5.78 0.76 -3.02
N LEU A 69 -5.61 0.04 -1.91
CA LEU A 69 -5.96 0.57 -0.58
C LEU A 69 -5.10 1.77 -0.20
N THR A 70 -3.82 1.75 -0.55
CA THR A 70 -2.89 2.87 -0.35
C THR A 70 -3.37 4.10 -1.12
N GLY A 71 -3.76 3.94 -2.38
CA GLY A 71 -4.32 5.02 -3.18
C GLY A 71 -5.58 5.62 -2.53
N ILE A 72 -6.49 4.78 -2.04
CA ILE A 72 -7.70 5.26 -1.32
C ILE A 72 -7.31 6.07 -0.08
N VAL A 73 -6.39 5.57 0.74
CA VAL A 73 -5.93 6.27 1.96
C VAL A 73 -5.33 7.62 1.62
N VAL A 74 -4.45 7.70 0.61
CA VAL A 74 -3.86 8.98 0.20
C VAL A 74 -4.94 9.96 -0.26
N LEU A 75 -5.95 9.50 -1.02
CA LEU A 75 -7.08 10.37 -1.41
C LEU A 75 -7.85 10.91 -0.19
N LEU A 76 -8.03 10.11 0.86
CA LEU A 76 -8.71 10.57 2.08
C LEU A 76 -7.93 11.72 2.77
N PHE A 77 -6.60 11.70 2.72
CA PHE A 77 -5.77 12.82 3.19
C PHE A 77 -5.83 14.02 2.26
N GLU A 78 -5.79 13.79 0.94
CA GLU A 78 -5.78 14.86 -0.05
C GLU A 78 -7.09 15.65 -0.09
N PHE A 79 -8.23 14.98 0.15
CA PHE A 79 -9.55 15.61 0.28
C PHE A 79 -9.84 16.08 1.72
N SER A 80 -8.85 16.06 2.62
CA SER A 80 -8.99 16.47 4.02
C SER A 80 -10.12 15.75 4.79
N VAL A 81 -10.46 14.53 4.36
CA VAL A 81 -11.40 13.66 5.10
C VAL A 81 -10.76 13.17 6.40
N ILE A 82 -9.43 12.99 6.38
CA ILE A 82 -8.60 12.67 7.54
C ILE A 82 -7.58 13.79 7.73
N GLN A 83 -7.34 14.20 8.98
CA GLN A 83 -6.35 15.23 9.30
C GLN A 83 -4.94 14.75 8.91
N TYR A 84 -4.23 15.59 8.15
CA TYR A 84 -2.89 15.25 7.67
C TYR A 84 -1.87 15.17 8.81
N SER A 85 -1.24 14.02 8.93
CA SER A 85 -0.01 13.82 9.69
C SER A 85 0.86 12.79 8.96
N LEU A 86 2.16 13.06 8.86
CA LEU A 86 3.10 12.13 8.24
C LEU A 86 3.06 10.75 8.91
N SER A 87 2.88 10.69 10.23
CA SER A 87 2.75 9.42 10.96
C SER A 87 1.49 8.66 10.54
N LEU A 88 0.34 9.33 10.44
CA LEU A 88 -0.92 8.72 10.02
C LEU A 88 -0.89 8.27 8.56
N LEU A 89 -0.20 9.02 7.69
CA LEU A 89 0.02 8.64 6.30
C LEU A 89 0.83 7.35 6.21
N LEU A 90 1.96 7.27 6.93
CA LEU A 90 2.79 6.05 6.97
C LEU A 90 2.01 4.86 7.53
N VAL A 91 1.28 5.05 8.63
CA VAL A 91 0.42 4.00 9.22
C VAL A 91 -0.61 3.53 8.19
N GLY A 92 -1.27 4.45 7.49
CA GLY A 92 -2.25 4.14 6.46
C GLY A 92 -1.66 3.36 5.29
N ILE A 93 -0.45 3.71 4.84
CA ILE A 93 0.28 2.98 3.79
C ILE A 93 0.62 1.56 4.26
N PHE A 94 1.27 1.41 5.43
CA PHE A 94 1.67 0.09 5.94
C PHE A 94 0.46 -0.79 6.24
N SER A 95 -0.61 -0.22 6.80
CA SER A 95 -1.86 -0.96 7.07
C SER A 95 -2.54 -1.39 5.77
N SER A 96 -2.55 -0.55 4.74
CA SER A 96 -3.09 -0.88 3.42
C SER A 96 -2.35 -2.06 2.79
N LEU A 97 -1.01 -2.04 2.83
CA LEU A 97 -0.19 -3.15 2.36
C LEU A 97 -0.39 -4.41 3.20
N ALA A 98 -0.45 -4.28 4.53
CA ALA A 98 -0.70 -5.39 5.44
C ALA A 98 -2.02 -6.11 5.11
N VAL A 99 -3.11 -5.35 5.00
CA VAL A 99 -4.44 -5.85 4.63
C VAL A 99 -4.40 -6.51 3.26
N GLY A 100 -3.73 -5.90 2.28
CA GLY A 100 -3.56 -6.47 0.94
C GLY A 100 -2.90 -7.85 0.96
N TYR A 101 -1.80 -8.00 1.70
CA TYR A 101 -1.11 -9.29 1.84
C TYR A 101 -1.93 -10.33 2.62
N ILE A 102 -2.68 -9.92 3.65
CA ILE A 102 -3.57 -10.83 4.39
C ILE A 102 -4.70 -11.34 3.46
N ILE A 103 -5.38 -10.44 2.76
CA ILE A 103 -6.47 -10.80 1.83
C ILE A 103 -5.94 -11.74 0.74
N SER A 104 -4.81 -11.41 0.14
CA SER A 104 -4.15 -12.25 -0.87
C SER A 104 -3.79 -13.63 -0.32
N GLY A 105 -3.20 -13.68 0.87
CA GLY A 105 -2.80 -14.91 1.53
C GLY A 105 -3.98 -15.81 1.90
N VAL A 106 -5.09 -15.24 2.35
CA VAL A 106 -6.28 -16.00 2.76
C VAL A 106 -7.11 -16.46 1.55
N PHE A 107 -7.44 -15.53 0.64
CA PHE A 107 -8.47 -15.77 -0.38
C PHE A 107 -7.93 -16.18 -1.75
N PHE A 108 -6.71 -15.79 -2.11
CA PHE A 108 -6.17 -16.03 -3.45
C PHE A 108 -5.16 -17.19 -3.48
N TYR A 109 -4.17 -17.15 -2.59
CA TYR A 109 -3.08 -18.14 -2.60
C TYR A 109 -3.20 -19.22 -1.54
N ARG A 110 -4.04 -19.02 -0.51
CA ARG A 110 -4.03 -19.84 0.73
C ARG A 110 -2.61 -20.00 1.29
N SER A 111 -1.83 -18.93 1.22
CA SER A 111 -0.40 -18.91 1.53
C SER A 111 -0.17 -18.34 2.93
N VAL A 112 0.24 -19.22 3.86
CA VAL A 112 0.62 -18.83 5.23
C VAL A 112 1.71 -17.76 5.22
N ARG A 113 2.63 -17.80 4.24
CA ARG A 113 3.68 -16.78 4.12
C ARG A 113 3.09 -15.39 3.85
N GLU A 114 2.14 -15.26 2.94
CA GLU A 114 1.56 -13.94 2.64
C GLU A 114 0.79 -13.39 3.84
N VAL A 115 0.11 -14.26 4.58
CA VAL A 115 -0.52 -13.89 5.85
C VAL A 115 0.51 -13.40 6.86
N ILE A 116 1.63 -14.12 7.03
CA ILE A 116 2.73 -13.70 7.93
C ILE A 116 3.31 -12.35 7.48
N SER A 117 3.56 -12.17 6.18
CA SER A 117 4.05 -10.90 5.65
C SER A 117 3.10 -9.75 5.97
N GLY A 118 1.79 -9.98 5.84
CA GLY A 118 0.78 -9.00 6.20
C GLY A 118 0.72 -8.71 7.70
N ILE A 119 0.82 -9.74 8.55
CA ILE A 119 0.90 -9.56 10.02
C ILE A 119 2.12 -8.73 10.41
N ILE A 120 3.28 -9.02 9.82
CA ILE A 120 4.52 -8.27 10.05
C ILE A 120 4.33 -6.78 9.68
N LEU A 121 3.72 -6.50 8.53
CA LEU A 121 3.41 -5.11 8.12
C LEU A 121 2.40 -4.43 9.06
N ALA A 122 1.41 -5.17 9.58
CA ALA A 122 0.47 -4.65 10.57
C ALA A 122 1.15 -4.32 11.91
N ILE A 123 2.13 -5.12 12.34
CA ILE A 123 2.95 -4.83 13.52
C ILE A 123 3.76 -3.55 13.30
N ILE A 124 4.40 -3.39 12.13
CA ILE A 124 5.10 -2.14 11.79
C ILE A 124 4.16 -0.94 11.87
N ALA A 125 2.99 -1.01 11.23
CA ALA A 125 1.99 0.06 11.29
C ALA A 125 1.60 0.38 12.76
N SER A 126 1.43 -0.65 13.58
CA SER A 126 1.09 -0.51 15.00
C SER A 126 2.20 0.16 15.81
N ILE A 127 3.48 -0.10 15.51
CA ILE A 127 4.63 0.56 16.18
C ILE A 127 4.60 2.07 15.95
N PHE A 128 4.21 2.53 14.76
CA PHE A 128 4.07 3.96 14.47
C PHE A 128 2.80 4.59 15.09
N PHE A 129 1.79 3.78 15.39
CA PHE A 129 0.47 4.25 15.81
C PHE A 129 0.21 4.18 17.32
N LEU A 130 0.67 3.10 17.98
CA LEU A 130 0.49 2.87 19.42
C LEU A 130 0.99 4.03 20.29
N PRO A 131 2.18 4.62 20.02
CA PRO A 131 2.66 5.76 20.80
C PRO A 131 1.76 6.99 20.68
N SER A 132 1.16 7.20 19.49
CA SER A 132 0.30 8.34 19.19
C SER A 132 -1.08 8.27 19.85
N ILE A 133 -1.63 7.06 20.02
CA ILE A 133 -2.96 6.87 20.64
C ILE A 133 -2.87 6.77 22.16
N PHE A 134 -1.91 5.99 22.66
CA PHE A 134 -1.83 5.67 24.08
C PHE A 134 -1.09 6.72 24.90
N ASN A 135 -0.70 7.85 24.29
CA ASN A 135 0.04 8.93 24.93
C ASN A 135 1.26 8.40 25.73
N ILE A 136 1.94 7.42 25.14
CA ILE A 136 3.03 6.68 25.78
C ILE A 136 4.19 7.66 26.00
N PRO A 137 4.86 7.66 27.17
CA PRO A 137 5.93 8.59 27.49
C PRO A 137 6.99 8.68 26.39
N GLY A 138 7.51 9.90 26.18
CA GLY A 138 8.36 10.29 25.04
C GLY A 138 9.57 9.39 24.78
N THR A 139 10.04 8.65 25.79
CA THR A 139 11.12 7.67 25.64
C THR A 139 10.84 6.56 24.62
N PHE A 140 9.59 6.07 24.52
CA PHE A 140 9.25 5.06 23.51
C PHE A 140 9.10 5.69 22.12
N PHE A 141 8.60 6.92 22.06
CA PHE A 141 8.49 7.69 20.82
C PHE A 141 9.88 8.05 20.27
N ASP A 142 10.81 8.45 21.12
CA ASP A 142 12.20 8.75 20.77
C ASP A 142 12.94 7.48 20.34
N PHE A 143 12.72 6.36 21.02
CA PHE A 143 13.24 5.07 20.59
C PHE A 143 12.71 4.69 19.20
N ALA A 144 11.39 4.73 18.99
CA ALA A 144 10.80 4.45 17.69
C ALA A 144 11.31 5.42 16.61
N ARG A 145 11.41 6.72 16.92
CA ARG A 145 11.90 7.75 15.99
C ARG A 145 13.40 7.64 15.69
N THR A 146 14.21 7.11 16.59
CA THR A 146 15.64 6.88 16.34
C THR A 146 15.87 5.59 15.56
N TYR A 147 15.06 4.54 15.80
CA TYR A 147 15.31 3.21 15.25
C TYR A 147 14.32 2.75 14.16
N TRP A 148 13.30 3.54 13.80
CA TRP A 148 12.27 3.12 12.83
C TRP A 148 12.83 2.67 11.50
N LEU A 149 13.84 3.36 10.98
CA LEU A 149 14.52 3.00 9.73
C LEU A 149 15.19 1.63 9.84
N GLY A 150 15.85 1.36 10.97
CA GLY A 150 16.44 0.05 11.26
C GLY A 150 15.39 -1.05 11.38
N ILE A 151 14.27 -0.78 12.06
CA ILE A 151 13.14 -1.71 12.19
C ILE A 151 12.56 -2.04 10.81
N ILE A 152 12.34 -1.04 9.94
CA ILE A 152 11.86 -1.26 8.57
C ILE A 152 12.87 -2.11 7.79
N LEU A 153 14.15 -1.78 7.83
CA LEU A 153 15.19 -2.51 7.09
C LEU A 153 15.30 -3.98 7.51
N ILE A 154 15.31 -4.25 8.83
CA ILE A 154 15.31 -5.61 9.36
C ILE A 154 14.08 -6.36 8.90
N THR A 155 12.92 -5.71 8.97
CA THR A 155 11.65 -6.34 8.64
C THR A 155 11.51 -6.64 7.15
N VAL A 156 11.89 -5.70 6.28
CA VAL A 156 11.98 -5.93 4.84
C VAL A 156 12.99 -7.04 4.53
N GLY A 157 14.12 -7.07 5.23
CA GLY A 157 15.10 -8.17 5.13
C GLY A 157 14.49 -9.54 5.47
N LEU A 158 13.75 -9.65 6.57
CA LEU A 158 13.04 -10.88 6.95
C LEU A 158 12.01 -11.31 5.89
N LEU A 159 11.29 -10.36 5.29
CA LEU A 159 10.35 -10.64 4.20
C LEU A 159 11.05 -11.20 2.95
N VAL A 160 12.26 -10.73 2.64
CA VAL A 160 13.10 -11.23 1.54
C VAL A 160 13.60 -12.64 1.84
N PHE A 161 14.05 -12.91 3.07
CA PHE A 161 14.57 -14.22 3.47
C PHE A 161 13.53 -15.34 3.54
N LEU A 162 12.24 -15.01 3.67
CA LEU A 162 11.20 -16.03 3.65
C LEU A 162 11.23 -16.80 2.30
N PRO A 163 11.22 -18.14 2.29
CA PRO A 163 11.32 -18.93 1.06
C PRO A 163 10.05 -18.83 0.21
N ARG A 164 10.19 -18.59 -1.11
CA ARG A 164 9.07 -18.56 -2.06
C ARG A 164 8.79 -20.00 -2.50
N ARG A 165 7.69 -20.61 -2.06
CA ARG A 165 7.23 -21.88 -2.67
C ARG A 165 6.85 -21.58 -4.12
N GLY A 166 7.58 -22.17 -5.06
CA GLY A 166 7.40 -21.97 -6.51
C GLY A 166 8.63 -21.44 -7.25
N GLY A 167 9.76 -21.19 -6.56
CA GLY A 167 11.04 -21.19 -7.25
C GLY A 167 11.28 -22.58 -7.81
N LYS A 168 11.13 -22.73 -9.13
CA LYS A 168 11.65 -23.90 -9.83
C LYS A 168 13.06 -24.12 -9.31
N SER A 169 13.31 -25.28 -8.72
CA SER A 169 14.63 -25.90 -8.86
C SER A 169 14.97 -25.83 -10.34
N GLU A 170 16.19 -25.40 -10.64
CA GLU A 170 16.80 -25.38 -11.97
C GLU A 170 16.30 -26.48 -12.91
#